data_AF-A0A9D6M2N2-F1
#
_entry.id   AF-A0A9D6M2N2-F1
#
_cell.length_a   1.000
_cell.length_b   1.000
_cell.length_c   1.000
_cell.angle_alpha   90.00
_cell.angle_beta   90.00
_cell.angle_gamma   90.00
#
_symmetry.space_group_name_H-M   'P 1'
#
loop_
_entity.id
_entity.type
_entity.pdbx_description
1 polymer ?
#
loop_
_entity_poly.entity_id
_entity_poly.type
_entity_poly.pdbx_seq_one_letter_code
_entity_poly.pdbx_strand_id
1 'polypeptide(L)'
;MRYRNLIILFAYLFLALILTYPLVTQFADHVPGTTTWSLDEYGYVWNNWWFKFAVFDRGMNPFQTNFILYPIGASLVLYTFTLLHVLLGLPIQFAFGLIPASNAELLFAFVFSGFGVYLLARYILRTMQFAAQNFVDAAAFIAGA
;
A
#
# COMPACT_ATOMS: atom_id res chain seq x y z
N MET A 1 -10.24 -24.79 5.19
CA MET A 1 -9.29 -23.97 4.38
C MET A 1 -9.44 -22.47 4.62
N ARG A 2 -10.66 -21.92 4.72
CA ARG A 2 -10.91 -20.47 4.90
C ARG A 2 -10.33 -19.87 6.18
N TYR A 3 -10.49 -20.53 7.33
CA TYR A 3 -9.97 -20.03 8.62
C TYR A 3 -8.43 -19.90 8.66
N ARG A 4 -7.71 -20.79 8.00
CA ARG A 4 -6.23 -20.76 7.98
C ARG A 4 -5.69 -19.57 7.19
N ASN A 5 -6.29 -19.28 6.04
CA ASN A 5 -5.89 -18.13 5.24
C ASN A 5 -6.14 -16.81 6.01
N LEU A 6 -7.22 -16.75 6.80
CA LEU A 6 -7.47 -15.59 7.67
C LEU A 6 -6.41 -15.46 8.77
N ILE A 7 -6.03 -16.56 9.44
CA ILE A 7 -4.95 -16.54 10.44
C ILE A 7 -3.65 -16.02 9.83
N ILE A 8 -3.31 -16.47 8.62
CA ILE A 8 -2.09 -16.05 7.93
C ILE A 8 -2.16 -14.58 7.50
N LEU A 9 -3.31 -14.11 7.03
CA LEU A 9 -3.54 -12.70 6.72
C LEU A 9 -3.35 -11.82 7.98
N PHE A 10 -3.92 -12.23 9.11
CA PHE A 10 -3.73 -11.53 10.39
C PHE A 10 -2.28 -11.60 10.89
N ALA A 11 -1.57 -12.70 10.65
CA ALA A 11 -0.16 -12.80 10.98
C ALA A 11 0.67 -11.81 10.15
N TYR A 12 0.41 -11.68 8.84
CA TYR A 12 1.06 -10.66 8.01
C TYR A 12 0.69 -9.23 8.42
N LEU A 13 -0.56 -8.99 8.82
CA LEU A 13 -0.95 -7.70 9.41
C LEU A 13 -0.13 -7.40 10.66
N PHE A 14 -0.02 -8.36 11.58
CA PHE A 14 0.77 -8.18 12.79
C PHE A 14 2.26 -7.93 12.51
N LEU A 15 2.86 -8.68 11.57
CA LEU A 15 4.23 -8.46 11.11
C LEU A 15 4.40 -7.07 10.48
N ALA A 16 3.46 -6.62 9.65
CA ALA A 16 3.49 -5.29 9.06
C ALA A 16 3.39 -4.18 10.12
N LEU A 17 2.56 -4.35 11.16
CA LEU A 17 2.48 -3.39 12.27
C LEU A 17 3.78 -3.33 13.09
N ILE A 18 4.45 -4.47 13.30
CA ILE A 18 5.77 -4.51 13.94
C ILE A 18 6.81 -3.81 13.05
N LEU A 19 6.84 -4.15 11.75
CA LEU A 19 7.80 -3.60 10.80
C LEU A 19 7.67 -2.08 10.66
N THR A 20 6.44 -1.57 10.74
CA THR A 20 6.16 -0.14 10.60
C THR A 20 6.28 0.63 11.91
N TYR A 21 6.63 0.01 13.04
CA TYR A 21 6.89 0.75 14.28
C TYR A 21 8.00 1.81 14.08
N PRO A 22 7.82 3.07 14.51
CA PRO A 22 6.76 3.61 15.38
C PRO A 22 5.52 4.16 14.66
N LEU A 23 5.42 4.09 13.33
CA LEU A 23 4.32 4.67 12.55
C LEU A 23 2.92 4.28 13.08
N VAL A 24 2.75 3.04 13.50
CA VAL A 24 1.46 2.54 14.03
C VAL A 24 0.95 3.35 15.23
N THR A 25 1.83 3.94 16.03
CA THR A 25 1.43 4.79 17.18
C THR A 25 1.18 6.24 16.79
N GLN A 26 1.55 6.62 15.57
CA GLN A 26 1.49 8.00 15.05
C GLN A 26 0.72 8.07 13.71
N PHE A 27 -0.19 7.12 13.50
CA PHE A 27 -0.79 6.81 12.20
C PHE A 27 -1.59 7.96 11.57
N ALA A 28 -2.08 8.90 12.37
CA ALA A 28 -2.88 10.02 11.86
C ALA A 28 -2.05 11.24 11.44
N ASP A 29 -0.83 11.38 11.96
CA ASP A 29 -0.08 12.64 11.90
C ASP A 29 1.29 12.50 11.22
N HIS A 30 1.82 11.27 11.13
CA HIS A 30 3.16 11.02 10.60
C HIS A 30 3.10 10.14 9.35
N VAL A 31 4.03 10.37 8.43
CA VAL A 31 4.25 9.57 7.22
C VAL A 31 5.61 8.88 7.38
N PRO A 32 5.75 7.60 7.02
CA PRO A 32 7.04 6.93 7.06
C PRO A 32 7.98 7.52 6.01
N GLY A 33 9.22 7.77 6.40
CA GLY A 33 10.19 8.43 5.55
C GLY A 33 11.24 9.15 6.38
N THR A 34 11.93 10.08 5.74
CA THR A 34 12.92 10.91 6.40
C THR A 34 12.48 12.37 6.43
N THR A 35 13.01 13.14 7.37
CA THR A 35 12.82 14.60 7.41
C THR A 35 13.61 15.30 6.29
N THR A 36 14.50 14.59 5.60
CA THR A 36 15.25 15.10 4.45
C THR A 36 14.36 15.11 3.20
N TRP A 37 14.15 16.28 2.62
CA TRP A 37 13.27 16.54 1.47
C TRP A 37 13.79 15.96 0.13
N SER A 38 14.15 14.67 0.07
CA SER A 38 14.75 14.07 -1.13
C SER A 38 14.28 12.65 -1.46
N LEU A 39 13.19 12.19 -0.86
CA LEU A 39 12.66 10.85 -1.10
C LEU A 39 11.20 10.88 -1.57
N ASP A 40 10.72 9.73 -2.04
CA ASP A 40 9.46 9.58 -2.76
C ASP A 40 8.22 9.52 -1.85
N GLU A 41 8.35 9.46 -0.52
CA GLU A 41 7.21 9.29 0.41
C GLU A 41 6.14 10.36 0.23
N TYR A 42 6.55 11.63 0.13
CA TYR A 42 5.62 12.74 -0.05
C TYR A 42 5.03 12.78 -1.46
N GLY A 43 5.64 12.10 -2.45
CA GLY A 43 5.05 11.88 -3.76
C GLY A 43 3.78 11.03 -3.68
N TYR A 44 3.79 9.96 -2.89
CA TYR A 44 2.60 9.13 -2.68
C TYR A 44 1.50 9.86 -1.92
N VAL A 45 1.86 10.64 -0.89
CA VAL A 45 0.91 11.50 -0.16
C VAL A 45 0.32 12.56 -1.10
N TRP A 46 1.16 13.17 -1.94
CA TRP A 46 0.73 14.17 -2.90
C TRP A 46 -0.22 13.57 -3.95
N ASN A 47 0.01 12.33 -4.41
CA ASN A 47 -0.90 11.65 -5.34
C ASN A 47 -2.31 11.53 -4.78
N ASN A 48 -2.42 11.11 -3.52
CA ASN A 48 -3.70 11.00 -2.81
C ASN A 48 -4.41 12.34 -2.70
N TRP A 49 -3.69 13.37 -2.27
CA TRP A 49 -4.25 14.72 -2.19
C TRP A 49 -4.68 15.23 -3.56
N TRP A 50 -3.79 15.14 -4.55
CA TRP A 50 -3.98 15.69 -5.88
C TRP A 50 -5.16 15.06 -6.59
N PHE A 51 -5.30 13.74 -6.54
CA PHE A 51 -6.45 13.08 -7.16
C PHE A 51 -7.77 13.54 -6.54
N LYS A 52 -7.85 13.54 -5.20
CA LYS A 52 -9.07 13.99 -4.50
C LYS A 52 -9.39 15.44 -4.86
N PHE A 53 -8.39 16.31 -4.78
CA PHE A 53 -8.53 17.73 -5.09
C PHE A 53 -8.94 17.98 -6.54
N ALA A 54 -8.27 17.33 -7.49
CA ALA A 54 -8.55 17.49 -8.91
C ALA A 54 -9.96 17.00 -9.26
N VAL A 55 -10.31 15.77 -8.85
CA VAL A 55 -11.56 15.14 -9.25
C VAL A 55 -12.76 15.67 -8.48
N PHE A 56 -12.66 15.79 -7.15
CA PHE A 56 -13.80 16.08 -6.28
C PHE A 56 -13.91 17.55 -5.89
N ASP A 57 -12.79 18.25 -5.67
CA ASP A 57 -12.83 19.65 -5.24
C ASP A 57 -12.88 20.62 -6.44
N ARG A 58 -12.23 20.26 -7.56
CA ARG A 58 -12.10 21.12 -8.75
C ARG A 58 -12.81 20.60 -10.00
N GLY A 59 -13.21 19.33 -10.05
CA GLY A 59 -13.84 18.73 -11.23
C GLY A 59 -12.96 18.73 -12.49
N MET A 60 -11.63 18.64 -12.32
CA MET A 60 -10.65 18.68 -13.39
C MET A 60 -9.99 17.33 -13.63
N ASN A 61 -9.32 17.19 -14.78
CA ASN A 61 -8.58 16.00 -15.13
C ASN A 61 -7.41 15.77 -14.13
N PRO A 62 -7.38 14.64 -13.39
CA PRO A 62 -6.33 14.37 -12.42
C PRO A 62 -4.97 14.09 -13.07
N PHE A 63 -4.89 13.89 -14.39
CA PHE A 63 -3.63 13.64 -15.09
C PHE A 63 -2.91 14.92 -15.56
N GLN A 64 -3.34 16.11 -15.14
CA GLN A 64 -2.73 17.39 -15.52
C GLN A 64 -2.65 18.31 -14.31
N THR A 65 -1.49 18.85 -13.96
CA THR A 65 -1.33 19.76 -12.81
C THR A 65 -0.55 21.02 -13.17
N ASN A 66 -0.88 22.13 -12.52
CA ASN A 66 -0.11 23.38 -12.59
C ASN A 66 0.77 23.60 -11.34
N PHE A 67 0.71 22.68 -10.36
CA PHE A 67 1.52 22.77 -9.14
C PHE A 67 2.97 22.31 -9.34
N ILE A 68 3.22 21.60 -10.44
CA ILE A 68 4.55 21.13 -10.85
C ILE A 68 4.95 21.88 -12.11
N LEU A 69 6.19 22.39 -12.14
CA LEU A 69 6.75 23.15 -13.27
C LEU A 69 5.92 24.39 -13.66
N TYR A 70 5.39 25.13 -12.67
CA TYR A 70 4.70 26.39 -12.93
C TYR A 70 5.62 27.39 -13.66
N PRO A 71 5.15 28.14 -14.70
CA PRO A 71 3.77 28.21 -15.20
C PRO A 71 3.40 27.21 -16.30
N ILE A 72 4.33 26.33 -16.70
CA ILE A 72 4.14 25.38 -17.81
C ILE A 72 3.14 24.27 -17.42
N GLY A 73 3.20 23.82 -16.16
CA GLY A 73 2.47 22.67 -15.69
C GLY A 73 3.14 21.34 -16.07
N ALA A 74 2.51 20.23 -15.68
CA ALA A 74 3.01 18.89 -15.96
C ALA A 74 1.86 17.92 -16.27
N SER A 75 2.11 17.06 -17.25
CA SER A 75 1.29 15.88 -17.51
C SER A 75 1.69 14.76 -16.55
N LEU A 76 0.71 14.22 -15.83
CA LEU A 76 0.90 13.11 -14.89
C LEU A 76 0.60 11.74 -15.51
N VAL A 77 0.38 11.68 -16.83
CA VAL A 77 0.10 10.41 -17.53
C VAL A 77 1.30 9.45 -17.46
N LEU A 78 2.53 9.98 -17.56
CA LEU A 78 3.78 9.22 -17.45
C LEU A 78 4.50 9.45 -16.11
N TYR A 79 3.86 10.18 -15.20
CA TYR A 79 4.32 10.31 -13.83
C TYR A 79 4.05 9.00 -13.08
N THR A 80 4.76 8.75 -11.98
CA THR A 80 4.52 7.64 -11.04
C THR A 80 3.22 7.84 -10.25
N PHE A 81 2.12 8.01 -10.98
CA PHE A 81 0.80 8.25 -10.43
C PHE A 81 0.19 6.92 -10.00
N THR A 82 0.19 6.67 -8.69
CA THR A 82 -0.27 5.44 -8.06
C THR A 82 -1.79 5.32 -8.03
N LEU A 83 -2.45 5.39 -9.20
CA LEU A 83 -3.90 5.52 -9.31
C LEU A 83 -4.68 4.44 -8.55
N LEU A 84 -4.29 3.16 -8.68
CA LEU A 84 -4.94 2.07 -7.95
C LEU A 84 -4.85 2.27 -6.44
N HIS A 85 -3.68 2.72 -5.95
CA HIS A 85 -3.42 2.95 -4.54
C HIS A 85 -4.30 4.06 -4.01
N VAL A 86 -4.38 5.16 -4.76
CA VAL A 86 -5.23 6.31 -4.45
C VAL A 86 -6.71 5.93 -4.42
N LEU A 87 -7.18 5.15 -5.39
CA LEU A 87 -8.57 4.69 -5.43
C LEU A 87 -8.93 3.82 -4.22
N LEU A 88 -8.00 2.98 -3.76
CA LEU A 88 -8.18 2.18 -2.54
C LEU A 88 -8.14 3.05 -1.27
N GLY A 89 -7.35 4.11 -1.27
CA GLY A 89 -7.22 5.08 -0.20
C GLY A 89 -8.41 6.03 -0.03
N LEU A 90 -9.13 6.35 -1.12
CA LEU A 90 -10.19 7.36 -1.15
C LEU A 90 -11.22 7.23 -0.01
N PRO A 91 -11.82 6.05 0.30
CA PRO A 91 -12.78 5.95 1.39
C PRO A 91 -12.20 6.35 2.74
N ILE A 92 -10.95 5.96 2.99
CA ILE A 92 -10.21 6.31 4.21
C ILE A 92 -9.86 7.80 4.19
N GLN A 93 -9.49 8.35 3.03
CA GLN A 93 -9.18 9.75 2.86
C GLN A 93 -10.38 10.67 3.11
N PHE A 94 -11.58 10.25 2.71
CA PHE A 94 -12.82 10.97 3.01
C PHE A 94 -13.22 10.87 4.48
N ALA A 95 -13.01 9.72 5.13
CA ALA A 95 -13.44 9.49 6.50
C ALA A 95 -12.46 10.03 7.56
N PHE A 96 -11.16 9.88 7.32
CA PHE A 96 -10.10 10.11 8.33
C PHE A 96 -9.04 11.12 7.88
N GLY A 97 -8.99 11.46 6.58
CA GLY A 97 -8.06 12.44 6.04
C GLY A 97 -6.86 11.82 5.31
N LEU A 98 -5.98 12.71 4.82
CA LEU A 98 -4.91 12.36 3.89
C LEU A 98 -3.86 11.40 4.46
N ILE A 99 -3.38 11.70 5.66
CA ILE A 99 -2.28 10.93 6.28
C ILE A 99 -2.72 9.52 6.67
N PRO A 100 -3.88 9.30 7.35
CA PRO A 100 -4.39 7.96 7.57
C PRO A 100 -4.59 7.14 6.30
N ALA A 101 -5.04 7.76 5.20
CA ALA A 101 -5.22 7.07 3.93
C ALA A 101 -3.88 6.53 3.39
N SER A 102 -2.87 7.40 3.30
CA SER A 102 -1.53 7.03 2.84
C SER A 102 -0.88 5.95 3.70
N ASN A 103 -1.08 5.99 5.02
CA ASN A 103 -0.53 4.96 5.92
C ASN A 103 -1.30 3.63 5.83
N ALA A 104 -2.62 3.68 5.62
CA ALA A 104 -3.42 2.47 5.44
C ALA A 104 -3.07 1.78 4.12
N GLU A 105 -2.85 2.57 3.08
CA GLU A 105 -2.34 2.15 1.79
C GLU A 105 -0.99 1.41 1.89
N LEU A 106 -0.05 1.91 2.70
CA LEU A 106 1.22 1.24 2.96
C LEU A 106 1.02 -0.12 3.65
N LEU A 107 0.22 -0.15 4.73
CA LEU A 107 -0.08 -1.40 5.43
C LEU A 107 -0.77 -2.40 4.50
N PHE A 108 -1.71 -1.94 3.68
CA PHE A 108 -2.35 -2.76 2.67
C PHE A 108 -1.32 -3.38 1.71
N ALA A 109 -0.39 -2.58 1.21
CA ALA A 109 0.66 -3.07 0.30
C ALA A 109 1.53 -4.17 0.94
N PHE A 110 2.00 -3.97 2.18
CA PHE A 110 2.79 -4.98 2.88
C PHE A 110 2.01 -6.27 3.12
N VAL A 111 0.80 -6.17 3.67
CA VAL A 111 -0.01 -7.33 4.05
C VAL A 111 -0.42 -8.15 2.83
N PHE A 112 -0.90 -7.49 1.77
CA PHE A 112 -1.35 -8.19 0.58
C PHE A 112 -0.20 -8.70 -0.29
N SER A 113 0.96 -8.05 -0.26
CA SER A 113 2.17 -8.58 -0.90
C SER A 113 2.61 -9.89 -0.25
N GLY A 114 2.80 -9.90 1.08
CA GLY A 114 3.19 -11.11 1.81
C GLY A 114 2.16 -12.23 1.70
N PHE A 115 0.87 -11.90 1.81
CA PHE A 115 -0.21 -12.85 1.60
C PHE A 115 -0.28 -13.39 0.17
N GLY A 116 -0.02 -12.55 -0.83
CA GLY A 116 0.07 -12.96 -2.23
C GLY A 116 1.19 -13.96 -2.46
N VAL A 117 2.38 -13.72 -1.90
CA VAL A 117 3.50 -14.66 -1.96
C VAL A 117 3.17 -15.97 -1.23
N TYR A 118 2.51 -15.93 -0.08
CA TYR A 118 2.03 -17.14 0.60
C TYR A 118 1.13 -17.99 -0.31
N LEU A 119 0.15 -17.37 -0.97
CA LEU A 119 -0.76 -18.09 -1.88
C LEU A 119 -0.01 -18.69 -3.06
N LEU A 120 0.92 -17.93 -3.65
CA LEU A 120 1.74 -18.37 -4.78
C LEU A 120 2.67 -19.52 -4.40
N ALA A 121 3.42 -19.39 -3.30
CA ALA A 121 4.33 -20.41 -2.81
C ALA A 121 3.58 -21.70 -2.46
N ARG A 122 2.41 -21.58 -1.81
CA ARG A 122 1.55 -22.71 -1.52
C ARG A 122 1.04 -23.39 -2.79
N TYR A 123 0.68 -22.63 -3.82
CA TYR A 123 0.26 -23.17 -5.12
C TYR A 123 1.39 -23.97 -5.78
N ILE A 124 2.60 -23.41 -5.82
CA ILE A 124 3.78 -24.04 -6.43
C ILE A 124 4.17 -25.33 -5.68
N LEU A 125 4.30 -25.25 -4.35
CA LEU A 125 4.72 -26.39 -3.51
C LEU A 125 3.74 -27.57 -3.59
N ARG A 126 2.44 -27.29 -3.74
CA ARG A 126 1.43 -28.34 -3.95
C ARG A 126 1.52 -28.95 -5.33
N THR A 127 1.73 -28.13 -6.35
CA THR A 127 1.80 -28.56 -7.75
C THR A 127 3.01 -29.44 -8.00
N MET A 128 4.16 -29.09 -7.43
CA MET A 128 5.42 -29.78 -7.68
C MET A 128 5.65 -31.02 -6.78
N GLN A 129 4.72 -31.36 -5.87
CA GLN A 129 4.84 -32.49 -4.92
C GLN A 129 6.13 -32.52 -4.08
N PHE A 130 6.89 -31.41 -4.00
CA PHE A 130 8.20 -31.34 -3.34
C PHE A 130 8.16 -31.56 -1.82
N ALA A 131 7.02 -31.33 -1.18
CA ALA A 131 6.92 -31.34 0.27
C ALA A 131 5.85 -32.33 0.75
N ALA A 132 6.17 -33.07 1.81
CA ALA A 132 5.16 -33.72 2.63
C ALA A 132 4.09 -32.68 2.97
N GLN A 133 2.81 -33.03 2.77
CA GLN A 133 1.64 -32.14 2.91
C GLN A 133 1.67 -31.30 4.20
N ASN A 134 2.33 -31.81 5.24
CA ASN A 134 2.42 -31.24 6.58
C ASN A 134 3.29 -29.96 6.67
N PHE A 135 4.23 -29.72 5.76
CA PHE A 135 5.15 -28.55 5.83
C PHE A 135 4.89 -27.46 4.79
N VAL A 136 4.00 -27.72 3.82
CA VAL A 136 3.72 -26.80 2.71
C VAL A 136 3.27 -25.41 3.19
N ASP A 137 2.37 -25.36 4.17
CA ASP A 137 1.83 -24.09 4.66
C ASP A 137 2.87 -23.29 5.45
N ALA A 138 3.76 -23.95 6.20
CA ALA A 138 4.83 -23.29 6.95
C ALA A 138 5.89 -22.72 6.02
N ALA A 139 6.32 -23.51 5.02
CA ALA A 139 7.28 -23.04 4.00
C ALA A 139 6.70 -21.87 3.18
N ALA A 140 5.43 -21.96 2.79
CA ALA A 140 4.76 -20.88 2.07
C ALA A 140 4.61 -19.61 2.94
N PHE A 141 4.37 -19.76 4.24
CA PHE A 141 4.27 -18.62 5.16
C PHE A 141 5.61 -17.88 5.27
N ILE A 142 6.71 -18.63 5.46
CA ILE A 142 8.06 -18.05 5.53
C ILE A 142 8.42 -17.35 4.22
N ALA A 143 8.03 -17.89 3.07
CA ALA A 143 8.32 -17.27 1.78
C ALA A 143 7.71 -15.87 1.63
N GLY A 144 6.56 -15.60 2.27
CA GLY A 144 5.90 -14.29 2.21
C GLY A 144 6.17 -13.36 3.40
N ALA A 145 6.88 -13.82 4.43
CA ALA A 145 7.19 -13.06 5.65
C ALA A 145 8.51 -12.31 5.49
#